data_AF-A0A926NJR9-F1
#
_entry.id   AF-A0A926NJR9-F1
#
_cell.length_a   1.000
_cell.length_b   1.000
_cell.length_c   1.000
_cell.angle_alpha   90.00
_cell.angle_beta   90.00
_cell.angle_gamma   90.00
#
_symmetry.space_group_name_H-M   'P 1'
#
loop_
_entity.id
_entity.type
_entity.pdbx_description
1 polymer ?
#
loop_
_entity_poly.entity_id
_entity_poly.type
_entity_poly.pdbx_seq_one_letter_code
_entity_poly.pdbx_strand_id
1 'polypeptide(L)' 'MTPHITSGTFDQMEHAEDAQEYLLGNEFEEDQLKLEGLKLYVYTQTALEAQEAVDVLRNYGASDISMAEVAK' A
#
# COMPACT_ATOMS: atom_id res chain seq x y z
N MET A 1 -3.44 14.20 12.12
CA MET A 1 -3.38 13.18 11.06
C MET A 1 -2.17 13.53 10.24
N THR A 2 -1.13 12.70 10.35
CA THR A 2 0.10 12.90 9.59
C THR A 2 0.05 11.94 8.42
N PRO A 3 0.05 12.43 7.18
CA PRO A 3 -0.09 11.56 6.02
C PRO A 3 1.15 10.67 5.86
N HIS A 4 0.94 9.46 5.35
CA HIS A 4 1.99 8.48 5.09
C HIS A 4 1.88 7.94 3.67
N ILE A 5 3.00 7.50 3.15
CA ILE A 5 3.09 6.70 1.93
C ILE A 5 3.72 5.37 2.31
N THR A 6 2.95 4.31 2.12
CA THR A 6 3.44 2.95 2.18
C THR A 6 3.66 2.46 0.74
N SER A 7 4.73 1.71 0.49
CA SER A 7 4.91 1.04 -0.79
C SER A 7 5.54 -0.33 -0.63
N GLY A 8 5.24 -1.23 -1.55
CA GLY A 8 5.83 -2.57 -1.63
C GLY A 8 6.02 -2.99 -3.07
N THR A 9 7.08 -3.75 -3.34
CA THR A 9 7.38 -4.29 -4.67
C THR A 9 7.01 -5.77 -4.68
N PHE A 10 6.39 -6.25 -5.73
CA PHE A 10 5.99 -7.64 -5.88
C PHE A 10 6.85 -8.32 -6.94
N ASP A 11 7.00 -9.64 -6.86
CA ASP A 11 7.69 -10.40 -7.90
C ASP A 11 6.75 -10.75 -9.07
N GLN A 12 5.43 -10.67 -8.85
CA GLN A 12 4.38 -11.04 -9.80
C GLN A 12 3.27 -9.99 -9.81
N MET A 13 2.73 -9.70 -10.99
CA MET A 13 1.65 -8.71 -11.15
C MET A 13 0.37 -9.16 -10.44
N GLU A 14 0.03 -10.45 -10.53
CA GLU A 14 -1.15 -11.04 -9.89
C GLU A 14 -1.19 -10.74 -8.39
N HIS A 15 -0.05 -10.84 -7.70
CA HIS A 15 0.03 -10.55 -6.26
C HIS A 15 -0.16 -9.05 -5.96
N ALA A 16 0.31 -8.17 -6.84
CA ALA A 16 0.16 -6.73 -6.69
C ALA A 16 -1.29 -6.29 -6.94
N GLU A 17 -1.95 -6.89 -7.93
CA GLU A 17 -3.37 -6.69 -8.25
C GLU A 17 -4.26 -7.23 -7.11
N ASP A 18 -4.01 -8.45 -6.62
CA ASP A 18 -4.73 -9.03 -5.48
C ASP A 18 -4.62 -8.15 -4.22
N ALA A 19 -3.41 -7.63 -3.93
CA ALA A 19 -3.21 -6.72 -2.81
C ALA A 19 -3.97 -5.41 -2.99
N GLN A 20 -4.00 -4.86 -4.21
CA GLN A 20 -4.75 -3.65 -4.53
C GLN A 20 -6.26 -3.87 -4.39
N GLU A 21 -6.80 -4.96 -4.93
CA GLU A 21 -8.22 -5.31 -4.79
C GLU A 21 -8.62 -5.51 -3.33
N TYR A 22 -7.76 -6.15 -2.53
CA TYR A 22 -8.00 -6.31 -1.10
C TYR A 22 -8.07 -4.98 -0.36
N LEU A 23 -7.16 -4.04 -0.65
CA LEU A 23 -7.17 -2.71 -0.05
C LEU A 23 -8.44 -1.94 -0.42
N LEU A 24 -8.84 -1.96 -1.70
CA LEU A 24 -10.10 -1.35 -2.16
C LEU A 24 -11.33 -1.95 -1.45
N GLY A 25 -11.27 -3.24 -1.12
CA GLY A 25 -12.31 -3.92 -0.35
C GLY A 25 -12.34 -3.56 1.15
N ASN A 26 -11.26 -3.01 1.71
CA ASN A 26 -11.09 -2.72 3.13
C ASN A 26 -10.94 -1.21 3.39
N GLU A 27 -11.90 -0.42 2.89
CA GLU A 27 -12.06 1.02 3.16
C GLU A 27 -11.01 1.97 2.56
N PHE A 28 -10.09 1.49 1.71
CA PHE A 28 -9.22 2.37 0.91
C PHE A 28 -9.92 2.81 -0.39
N GLU A 29 -9.71 4.05 -0.80
CA GLU A 29 -10.23 4.61 -2.05
C GLU A 29 -9.24 4.43 -3.22
N GLU A 30 -9.75 4.45 -4.46
CA GLU A 30 -8.90 4.29 -5.66
C GLU A 30 -7.83 5.39 -5.78
N ASP A 31 -8.11 6.62 -5.34
CA ASP A 31 -7.13 7.72 -5.37
C ASP A 31 -6.04 7.59 -4.29
N GLN A 32 -6.26 6.72 -3.30
CA GLN A 32 -5.27 6.38 -2.28
C GLN A 32 -4.32 5.27 -2.73
N LEU A 33 -4.56 4.63 -3.88
CA LEU A 33 -3.76 3.53 -4.37
C LEU A 33 -3.16 3.87 -5.72
N LYS A 34 -1.90 3.47 -5.92
CA LYS A 34 -1.24 3.61 -7.21
C LYS A 34 -0.38 2.40 -7.50
N LEU A 35 -0.78 1.61 -8.49
CA LEU A 35 0.01 0.50 -9.01
C LEU A 35 0.87 0.98 -10.18
N GLU A 36 2.19 0.94 -10.03
CA GLU A 36 3.16 1.28 -11.08
C GLU A 36 4.02 0.06 -11.40
N GLY A 37 3.61 -0.73 -12.39
CA GLY A 37 4.25 -2.00 -12.70
C GLY A 37 4.06 -2.97 -11.54
N LEU A 38 5.17 -3.48 -11.00
CA LEU A 38 5.16 -4.40 -9.85
C LEU A 38 5.19 -3.70 -8.49
N LYS A 39 5.02 -2.38 -8.44
CA LYS A 39 5.09 -1.62 -7.19
C LYS A 39 3.77 -0.96 -6.86
N LEU A 40 3.22 -1.29 -5.70
CA LEU A 40 2.00 -0.68 -5.18
C LEU A 40 2.36 0.39 -4.16
N TYR A 41 1.76 1.57 -4.31
CA TYR A 41 1.83 2.69 -3.39
C TYR A 41 0.46 2.89 -2.74
N VAL A 42 0.47 3.15 -1.44
CA VAL A 42 -0.72 3.35 -0.60
C VAL A 42 -0.56 4.64 0.17
N TYR A 43 -1.47 5.59 -0.03
CA TYR A 43 -1.48 6.92 0.56
C TYR A 43 -2.51 6.97 1.69
N THR A 44 -2.05 7.19 2.92
CA THR A 44 -2.92 7.17 4.12
C THR A 44 -2.81 8.45 4.93
N GLN A 45 -3.82 8.75 5.74
CA GLN A 45 -3.86 9.99 6.55
C GLN A 45 -3.33 9.78 7.97
N THR A 46 -3.25 8.52 8.41
CA THR A 46 -2.79 8.16 9.75
C THR A 46 -1.73 7.06 9.70
N ALA A 47 -0.92 7.01 10.75
CA ALA A 47 0.09 5.95 10.91
C ALA A 47 -0.55 4.56 11.11
N LEU A 48 -1.78 4.50 11.61
CA LEU A 48 -2.50 3.23 11.80
C LEU A 48 -2.85 2.61 10.44
N GLU A 49 -3.52 3.38 9.57
CA GLU A 49 -3.84 2.94 8.20
C GLU A 49 -2.56 2.62 7.41
N ALA A 50 -1.48 3.38 7.62
CA ALA A 50 -0.19 3.11 6.98
C ALA A 50 0.37 1.73 7.39
N GLN A 51 0.22 1.37 8.67
CA GLN A 51 0.65 0.08 9.21
C GLN A 51 -0.24 -1.06 8.71
N GLU A 52 -1.55 -0.85 8.62
CA GLU A 52 -2.47 -1.82 8.02
C GLU A 52 -2.11 -2.09 6.56
N ALA A 53 -1.79 -1.04 5.79
CA ALA A 53 -1.30 -1.19 4.43
C ALA A 53 0.01 -1.99 4.37
N VAL A 54 0.96 -1.76 5.28
CA VAL A 54 2.21 -2.55 5.37
C VAL A 54 1.90 -4.03 5.59
N ASP A 55 0.96 -4.33 6.48
CA ASP A 55 0.60 -5.71 6.81
C ASP A 55 -0.06 -6.42 5.64
N VAL A 56 -0.96 -5.73 4.90
CA VAL A 56 -1.54 -6.24 3.66
C VAL A 56 -0.45 -6.52 2.63
N LEU A 57 0.40 -5.54 2.31
CA LEU A 57 1.46 -5.71 1.31
C LEU A 57 2.35 -6.91 1.66
N ARG A 58 2.73 -7.06 2.93
CA ARG A 58 3.53 -8.20 3.39
C ARG A 58 2.79 -9.52 3.25
N ASN A 59 1.50 -9.57 3.56
CA ASN A 59 0.69 -10.78 3.47
C ASN A 59 0.56 -11.29 2.03
N TYR A 60 0.50 -10.37 1.05
CA TYR A 60 0.46 -10.69 -0.37
C TYR A 60 1.85 -10.91 -1.00
N GLY A 61 2.91 -10.89 -0.19
CA GLY A 61 4.26 -11.25 -0.62
C GLY A 61 5.07 -10.09 -1.20
N ALA A 62 4.75 -8.85 -0.87
CA ALA A 62 5.59 -7.72 -1.24
C ALA A 62 6.97 -7.80 -0.55
N SER A 63 8.00 -7.52 -1.33
CA SER A 63 9.37 -7.23 -0.93
C SER A 63 9.63 -5.71 -0.93
N ASP A 64 10.78 -5.29 -0.37
CA ASP A 64 11.21 -3.88 -0.32
C ASP A 64 10.15 -2.91 0.27
N ILE A 65 9.40 -3.38 1.28
CA ILE A 65 8.33 -2.60 1.89
C ILE A 65 8.91 -1.38 2.62
N SER A 66 8.38 -0.21 2.28
CA SER A 66 8.76 1.07 2.86
C SER A 66 7.54 1.82 3.34
N MET A 67 7.68 2.51 4.47
CA MET A 67 6.65 3.41 5.02
C MET A 67 7.33 4.74 5.35
N ALA A 68 6.82 5.83 4.80
CA ALA A 68 7.38 7.16 4.98
C ALA A 68 6.28 8.15 5.40
N GLU A 69 6.59 8.98 6.40
CA GLU A 69 5.75 10.12 6.74
C GLU A 69 5.90 11.20 5.67
N VAL A 70 4.78 11.78 5.23
CA VAL A 70 4.76 12.90 4.29
C VAL A 70 4.63 14.19 5.09
N ALA A 71 5.74 14.90 5.24
CA ALA A 71 5.72 16.26 5.77
C ALA A 71 5.02 17.19 4.76
N LYS A 72 4.02 17.95 5.24
CA LYS A 72 3.36 19.00 4.45
C LYS A 72 4.33 20.10 4.02
#